data_AF-A0A674ANP9-F1
#
_entry.id   AF-A0A674ANP9-F1
#
_cell.length_a   1.000
_cell.length_b   1.000
_cell.length_c   1.000
_cell.angle_alpha   90.00
_cell.angle_beta   90.00
_cell.angle_gamma   90.00
#
_symmetry.space_group_name_H-M   'P 1'
#
loop_
_entity.id
_entity.type
_entity.pdbx_description
1 polymer ?
#
loop_
_entity_poly.entity_id
_entity_poly.type
_entity_poly.pdbx_seq_one_letter_code
_entity_poly.pdbx_strand_id
1 'polypeptide(L)'
;MMGVLNHLSTLLLLSLLPPAFSRVVEKFNPECKEFFMEGKTPNLPGILVDGTVKDQNRYKPICQLFKYMKKKVVCNTYMFATLYDTTNMIPVFSAYTFTGFGSSGKRPDTWMIEPQLDGGVEPVMSLEKPGVIYTHQAVNQDYDIDGKIKKVNRGHMFPKAFALQPVNQDSTFTLTNAVPQVKTFNEGSWAKIELEVKKDLKQCLDNTGKPKAYLVTGALPSDNNIENNKLNKRVNIPDRLWTAYCCYNNKMKKWMAKAHWGENKEELNNKVLNPHTLAELYKMLKNHYQGDVQVFPEHPCPLESFSE
;
A
#
# COMPACT_ATOMS: atom_id res chain seq x y z
N MET A 1 30.58 -68.15 4.88
CA MET A 1 30.82 -66.69 4.98
C MET A 1 29.60 -66.01 4.38
N MET A 2 28.54 -65.73 5.14
CA MET A 2 28.39 -64.52 5.98
C MET A 2 28.83 -63.25 5.27
N GLY A 3 27.84 -62.43 4.92
CA GLY A 3 27.98 -61.09 4.36
C GLY A 3 26.61 -60.43 4.28
N VAL A 4 25.99 -60.23 5.45
CA VAL A 4 24.80 -59.38 5.64
C VAL A 4 25.22 -57.94 5.39
N LEU A 5 24.45 -57.18 4.59
CA LEU A 5 24.21 -55.77 4.92
C LEU A 5 22.79 -55.38 4.52
N ASN A 6 21.95 -55.29 5.56
CA ASN A 6 20.62 -54.71 5.57
C ASN A 6 20.68 -53.20 5.26
N HIS A 7 19.61 -52.73 4.61
CA HIS A 7 18.92 -51.45 4.81
C HIS A 7 19.74 -50.22 5.29
N LEU A 8 19.92 -49.25 4.38
CA LEU A 8 19.77 -47.83 4.71
C LEU A 8 18.68 -47.24 3.78
N SER A 9 17.49 -46.97 4.31
CA SER A 9 17.12 -45.73 5.02
C SER A 9 16.55 -44.72 3.99
N THR A 10 15.25 -44.81 3.72
CA THR A 10 14.18 -43.96 4.29
C THR A 10 14.31 -42.46 3.96
N LEU A 11 13.32 -41.98 3.20
CA LEU A 11 12.84 -40.59 3.11
C LEU A 11 13.85 -39.52 2.63
N LEU A 12 13.95 -39.37 1.31
CA LEU A 12 14.25 -38.08 0.69
C LEU A 12 12.94 -37.44 0.19
N LEU A 13 12.05 -37.07 1.13
CA LEU A 13 10.75 -36.45 0.85
C LEU A 13 10.53 -35.18 1.70
N LEU A 14 11.62 -34.48 2.02
CA LEU A 14 11.62 -33.30 2.90
C LEU A 14 11.98 -31.97 2.22
N SER A 15 12.01 -31.89 0.88
CA SER A 15 12.34 -30.63 0.17
C SER A 15 11.20 -30.02 -0.66
N LEU A 16 9.96 -30.53 -0.55
CA LEU A 16 8.77 -29.88 -1.13
C LEU A 16 7.92 -29.17 -0.07
N LEU A 17 8.55 -28.68 1.01
CA LEU A 17 7.93 -27.59 1.75
C LEU A 17 7.94 -26.39 0.79
N PRO A 18 6.77 -25.79 0.47
CA PRO A 18 6.77 -24.54 -0.27
C PRO A 18 7.73 -23.61 0.46
N PRO A 19 8.71 -22.98 -0.24
CA PRO A 19 9.56 -21.98 0.39
C PRO A 19 8.62 -21.06 1.15
N ALA A 20 8.86 -20.93 2.46
CA ALA A 20 7.99 -20.18 3.38
C ALA A 20 7.55 -18.91 2.66
N PHE A 21 6.27 -18.87 2.24
CA PHE A 21 5.81 -17.97 1.18
C PHE A 21 6.21 -16.54 1.53
N SER A 22 7.27 -16.05 0.88
CA SER A 22 7.71 -14.67 0.99
C SER A 22 6.51 -13.77 0.71
N ARG A 23 6.31 -12.75 1.52
CA ARG A 23 5.17 -11.84 1.39
C ARG A 23 5.48 -10.67 0.46
N VAL A 24 6.76 -10.50 0.12
CA VAL A 24 7.19 -10.04 -1.19
C VAL A 24 6.96 -11.17 -2.19
N VAL A 25 5.98 -11.00 -3.08
CA VAL A 25 5.50 -12.01 -4.02
C VAL A 25 5.84 -11.62 -5.46
N GLU A 26 5.90 -12.58 -6.39
CA GLU A 26 6.12 -12.27 -7.80
C GLU A 26 4.91 -11.58 -8.45
N LYS A 27 3.71 -11.94 -8.01
CA LYS A 27 2.41 -11.38 -8.44
C LYS A 27 1.45 -11.37 -7.25
N PHE A 28 0.50 -10.43 -7.24
CA PHE A 28 -0.48 -10.30 -6.16
C PHE A 28 -1.53 -11.43 -6.11
N ASN A 29 -1.75 -12.13 -7.22
CA ASN A 29 -2.71 -13.23 -7.33
C ASN A 29 -1.98 -14.57 -7.21
N PRO A 30 -2.42 -15.48 -6.32
CA PRO A 30 -3.69 -15.46 -5.57
C PRO A 30 -3.70 -14.79 -4.20
N GLU A 31 -2.55 -14.51 -3.59
CA GLU A 31 -2.40 -14.27 -2.15
C GLU A 31 -3.20 -13.08 -1.63
N CYS A 32 -3.22 -11.95 -2.36
CA CYS A 32 -3.86 -10.72 -1.91
C CYS A 32 -4.72 -10.06 -2.99
N LYS A 33 -5.24 -10.86 -3.94
CA LYS A 33 -6.18 -10.42 -4.97
C LYS A 33 -7.46 -9.78 -4.40
N GLU A 34 -7.83 -10.09 -3.16
CA GLU A 34 -9.04 -9.61 -2.50
C GLU A 34 -9.06 -8.09 -2.21
N PHE A 35 -7.89 -7.44 -2.21
CA PHE A 35 -7.78 -5.98 -2.08
C PHE A 35 -7.97 -5.24 -3.40
N PHE A 36 -8.04 -5.98 -4.49
CA PHE A 36 -8.24 -5.45 -5.83
C PHE A 36 -9.65 -5.72 -6.29
N MET A 37 -10.27 -4.73 -6.92
CA MET A 37 -11.61 -4.87 -7.46
C MET A 37 -11.63 -5.97 -8.53
N GLU A 38 -12.51 -6.96 -8.36
CA GLU A 38 -12.56 -8.17 -9.21
C GLU A 38 -11.23 -8.94 -9.29
N GLY A 39 -10.31 -8.73 -8.34
CA GLY A 39 -8.96 -9.30 -8.39
C GLY A 39 -8.04 -8.71 -9.45
N LYS A 40 -8.44 -7.60 -10.10
CA LYS A 40 -7.67 -6.93 -11.17
C LYS A 40 -6.83 -5.80 -10.60
N THR A 41 -5.52 -5.89 -10.76
CA THR A 41 -4.57 -4.88 -10.30
C THR A 41 -4.66 -3.61 -11.15
N PRO A 42 -4.13 -2.47 -10.67
CA PRO A 42 -3.84 -1.34 -11.54
C PRO A 42 -2.97 -1.76 -12.73
N ASN A 43 -3.19 -1.14 -13.88
CA ASN A 43 -2.34 -1.17 -15.06
C ASN A 43 -1.58 0.16 -15.13
N LEU A 44 -0.28 0.10 -14.85
CA LEU A 44 0.68 1.20 -14.84
C LEU A 44 1.74 0.89 -15.90
N PRO A 45 1.66 1.50 -17.09
CA PRO A 45 2.62 1.26 -18.17
C PRO A 45 4.07 1.40 -17.71
N GLY A 46 4.92 0.49 -18.18
CA GLY A 46 6.34 0.40 -17.79
C GLY A 46 6.60 -0.22 -16.40
N ILE A 47 5.59 -0.37 -15.53
CA ILE A 47 5.76 -0.88 -14.17
C ILE A 47 4.97 -2.16 -13.93
N LEU A 48 3.64 -2.11 -14.04
CA LEU A 48 2.71 -3.21 -13.73
C LEU A 48 1.65 -3.30 -14.81
N VAL A 49 1.69 -4.32 -15.67
CA VAL A 49 0.72 -4.50 -16.76
C VAL A 49 0.11 -5.89 -16.64
N ASP A 50 -1.22 -5.95 -16.61
CA ASP A 50 -2.00 -7.19 -16.48
C ASP A 50 -1.52 -8.07 -15.31
N GLY A 51 -1.33 -7.46 -14.15
CA GLY A 51 -0.86 -8.13 -12.93
C GLY A 51 0.59 -8.60 -12.96
N THR A 52 1.38 -8.20 -13.97
CA THR A 52 2.78 -8.59 -14.14
C THR A 52 3.69 -7.37 -14.02
N VAL A 53 4.59 -7.40 -13.04
CA VAL A 53 5.64 -6.38 -12.90
C VAL A 53 6.66 -6.51 -14.02
N LYS A 54 7.01 -5.38 -14.65
CA LYS A 54 7.92 -5.32 -15.80
C LYS A 54 9.40 -5.28 -15.43
N ASP A 55 9.72 -4.67 -14.28
CA ASP A 55 11.05 -4.69 -13.69
C ASP A 55 10.97 -5.26 -12.26
N GLN A 56 11.13 -6.58 -12.16
CA GLN A 56 11.12 -7.30 -10.89
C GLN A 56 12.37 -7.02 -10.05
N ASN A 57 13.43 -6.40 -10.58
CA ASN A 57 14.59 -6.04 -9.78
C ASN A 57 14.29 -4.81 -8.92
N ARG A 58 13.47 -3.89 -9.43
CA ARG A 58 13.08 -2.66 -8.75
C ARG A 58 11.73 -2.73 -8.05
N TYR A 59 10.70 -3.18 -8.75
CA TYR A 59 9.34 -3.12 -8.22
C TYR A 59 8.96 -4.44 -7.58
N LYS A 60 8.49 -4.38 -6.34
CA LYS A 60 8.20 -5.55 -5.51
C LYS A 60 6.72 -5.53 -5.10
N PRO A 61 5.91 -6.47 -5.60
CA PRO A 61 4.57 -6.70 -5.05
C PRO A 61 4.69 -7.25 -3.62
N ILE A 62 3.94 -6.66 -2.69
CA ILE A 62 3.93 -7.04 -1.28
C ILE A 62 2.48 -7.29 -0.85
N CYS A 63 2.20 -8.52 -0.42
CA CYS A 63 0.96 -8.86 0.26
C CYS A 63 1.17 -8.71 1.77
N GLN A 64 0.73 -7.59 2.33
CA GLN A 64 1.11 -7.12 3.66
C GLN A 64 0.55 -8.04 4.75
N LEU A 65 1.39 -8.97 5.24
CA LEU A 65 1.00 -9.99 6.21
C LEU A 65 1.31 -9.53 7.63
N PHE A 66 0.27 -9.37 8.43
CA PHE A 66 0.40 -8.98 9.82
C PHE A 66 0.12 -10.15 10.77
N LYS A 67 0.99 -10.31 11.76
CA LYS A 67 0.87 -11.30 12.84
C LYS A 67 0.27 -10.66 14.09
N TYR A 68 -0.78 -11.26 14.63
CA TYR A 68 -1.44 -10.80 15.86
C TYR A 68 -1.95 -11.97 16.69
N MET A 69 -2.36 -11.69 17.93
CA MET A 69 -2.91 -12.68 18.85
C MET A 69 -4.42 -12.46 19.01
N LYS A 70 -5.22 -13.52 18.87
CA LYS A 70 -6.66 -13.50 19.16
C LYS A 70 -7.01 -14.67 20.06
N LYS A 71 -7.51 -14.38 21.27
CA LYS A 71 -7.88 -15.41 22.27
C LYS A 71 -6.77 -16.45 22.50
N LYS A 72 -5.52 -16.00 22.65
CA LYS A 72 -4.31 -16.82 22.81
C LYS A 72 -3.91 -17.66 21.58
N VAL A 73 -4.51 -17.45 20.42
CA VAL A 73 -4.11 -18.06 19.15
C VAL A 73 -3.33 -17.06 18.32
N VAL A 74 -2.19 -17.50 17.76
CA VAL A 74 -1.42 -16.72 16.77
C VAL A 74 -2.18 -16.74 15.45
N CYS A 75 -2.49 -15.56 14.92
CA CYS A 75 -3.14 -15.36 13.64
C CYS A 75 -2.21 -14.58 12.72
N ASN A 76 -2.19 -14.97 11.45
CA ASN A 76 -1.56 -14.19 10.38
C ASN A 76 -2.62 -13.87 9.35
N THR A 77 -2.74 -12.59 8.98
CA THR A 77 -3.76 -12.14 8.03
C THR A 77 -3.14 -11.14 7.06
N TYR A 78 -3.47 -11.30 5.77
CA TYR A 78 -3.17 -10.27 4.79
C TYR A 78 -4.07 -9.07 5.05
N MET A 79 -3.49 -7.88 5.13
CA MET A 79 -4.22 -6.69 5.55
C MET A 79 -4.50 -5.74 4.39
N PHE A 80 -3.58 -5.67 3.42
CA PHE A 80 -3.64 -4.87 2.20
C PHE A 80 -2.53 -5.32 1.24
N ALA A 81 -2.48 -4.73 0.04
CA ALA A 81 -1.43 -4.97 -0.93
C ALA A 81 -0.65 -3.67 -1.21
N THR A 82 0.65 -3.78 -1.44
CA THR A 82 1.52 -2.66 -1.81
C THR A 82 2.35 -3.04 -3.02
N LEU A 83 2.43 -2.19 -4.05
CA LEU A 83 3.51 -2.26 -5.02
C LEU A 83 4.61 -1.29 -4.58
N TYR A 84 5.79 -1.80 -4.28
CA TYR A 84 6.87 -1.02 -3.69
C TYR A 84 8.02 -0.79 -4.67
N ASP A 85 8.57 0.42 -4.71
CA ASP A 85 9.74 0.79 -5.51
C ASP A 85 10.99 0.76 -4.62
N THR A 86 11.84 -0.26 -4.78
CA THR A 86 13.04 -0.42 -3.94
C THR A 86 14.13 0.62 -4.24
N THR A 87 14.09 1.23 -5.43
CA THR A 87 15.06 2.29 -5.81
C THR A 87 14.72 3.61 -5.15
N ASN A 88 13.43 3.99 -5.15
CA ASN A 88 12.97 5.21 -4.49
C ASN A 88 12.63 5.00 -3.00
N MET A 89 12.59 3.74 -2.55
CA MET A 89 12.23 3.32 -1.18
C MET A 89 10.87 3.87 -0.72
N ILE A 90 9.91 3.94 -1.65
CA ILE A 90 8.53 4.35 -1.38
C ILE A 90 7.54 3.44 -2.12
N PRO A 91 6.30 3.29 -1.63
CA PRO A 91 5.23 2.65 -2.37
C PRO A 91 4.92 3.41 -3.68
N VAL A 92 4.77 2.66 -4.77
CA VAL A 92 4.09 3.14 -5.99
C VAL A 92 2.61 3.32 -5.68
N PHE A 93 2.00 2.30 -5.05
CA PHE A 93 0.66 2.38 -4.48
C PHE A 93 0.45 1.34 -3.36
N SER A 94 -0.54 1.59 -2.51
CA SER A 94 -1.19 0.60 -1.65
C SER A 94 -2.66 0.44 -2.06
N ALA A 95 -3.13 -0.80 -2.19
CA ALA A 95 -4.51 -1.16 -2.49
C ALA A 95 -5.15 -1.87 -1.28
N TYR A 96 -6.36 -1.46 -0.90
CA TYR A 96 -7.02 -1.95 0.30
C TYR A 96 -8.54 -1.88 0.19
N THR A 97 -9.23 -2.71 0.98
CA THR A 97 -10.69 -2.79 1.00
C THR A 97 -11.23 -2.13 2.27
N PHE A 98 -12.06 -1.11 2.10
CA PHE A 98 -12.82 -0.52 3.19
C PHE A 98 -13.99 -1.44 3.57
N THR A 99 -14.09 -1.77 4.85
CA THR A 99 -15.14 -2.66 5.40
C THR A 99 -15.90 -2.05 6.58
N GLY A 100 -15.66 -0.77 6.86
CA GLY A 100 -16.27 -0.02 7.96
C GLY A 100 -15.25 0.82 8.73
N PHE A 101 -15.74 1.64 9.65
CA PHE A 101 -14.89 2.49 10.49
C PHE A 101 -14.63 1.85 11.84
N GLY A 102 -13.36 1.79 12.21
CA GLY A 102 -12.94 1.40 13.54
C GLY A 102 -13.04 2.53 14.56
N SER A 103 -12.84 2.16 15.83
CA SER A 103 -12.69 3.13 16.91
C SER A 103 -11.41 3.95 16.76
N SER A 104 -11.44 5.17 17.29
CA SER A 104 -10.26 6.03 17.41
C SER A 104 -9.36 5.53 18.54
N GLY A 105 -8.56 4.50 18.28
CA GLY A 105 -7.55 4.00 19.22
C GLY A 105 -6.25 4.82 19.19
N LYS A 106 -5.41 4.66 20.23
CA LYS A 106 -4.04 5.20 20.28
C LYS A 106 -3.29 4.75 19.01
N ARG A 107 -2.47 5.64 18.45
CA ARG A 107 -1.55 5.27 17.37
C ARG A 107 -0.38 4.45 17.93
N PRO A 108 0.05 3.38 17.27
CA PRO A 108 1.34 2.77 17.53
C PRO A 108 2.46 3.80 17.44
N ASP A 109 3.46 3.66 18.31
CA ASP A 109 4.65 4.49 18.31
C ASP A 109 5.79 3.86 17.48
N THR A 110 5.59 2.62 17.00
CA THR A 110 6.56 1.84 16.24
C THR A 110 6.15 1.64 14.80
N TRP A 111 7.13 1.68 13.90
CA TRP A 111 6.96 1.37 12.48
C TRP A 111 7.74 0.12 12.10
N MET A 112 7.06 -0.75 11.34
CA MET A 112 7.61 -1.99 10.83
C MET A 112 8.24 -1.82 9.45
N ILE A 113 8.87 -2.89 9.00
CA ILE A 113 9.48 -3.07 7.68
C ILE A 113 9.05 -4.43 7.11
N GLU A 114 9.44 -4.71 5.86
CA GLU A 114 9.33 -6.04 5.25
C GLU A 114 10.71 -6.72 5.19
N PRO A 115 11.01 -7.66 6.11
CA PRO A 115 12.32 -8.32 6.15
C PRO A 115 12.78 -8.91 4.82
N GLN A 116 11.85 -9.41 4.01
CA GLN A 116 12.17 -10.13 2.77
C GLN A 116 12.71 -9.22 1.66
N LEU A 117 12.51 -7.90 1.74
CA LEU A 117 13.12 -6.96 0.77
C LEU A 117 14.64 -6.93 0.88
N ASP A 118 15.19 -7.32 2.03
CA ASP A 118 16.64 -7.31 2.32
C ASP A 118 17.15 -8.69 2.76
N GLY A 119 16.56 -9.76 2.22
CA GLY A 119 17.02 -11.14 2.40
C GLY A 119 16.62 -11.80 3.72
N GLY A 120 15.76 -11.17 4.52
CA GLY A 120 15.15 -11.77 5.70
C GLY A 120 14.19 -12.91 5.35
N VAL A 121 14.09 -13.91 6.23
CA VAL A 121 13.23 -15.10 6.03
C VAL A 121 11.89 -15.02 6.73
N GLU A 122 11.68 -14.06 7.63
CA GLU A 122 10.39 -13.85 8.27
C GLU A 122 9.37 -13.39 7.23
N PRO A 123 8.24 -14.09 7.02
CA PRO A 123 7.25 -13.69 6.02
C PRO A 123 6.39 -12.52 6.52
N VAL A 124 6.30 -12.28 7.82
CA VAL A 124 5.45 -11.22 8.38
C VAL A 124 6.19 -9.89 8.42
N MET A 125 5.47 -8.79 8.26
CA MET A 125 6.02 -7.47 8.58
C MET A 125 6.49 -7.46 10.04
N SER A 126 7.63 -6.83 10.31
CA SER A 126 8.25 -6.86 11.63
C SER A 126 9.05 -5.60 11.94
N LEU A 127 9.48 -5.46 13.19
CA LEU A 127 10.45 -4.44 13.55
C LEU A 127 11.80 -4.73 12.90
N GLU A 128 12.59 -3.68 12.74
CA GLU A 128 13.99 -3.74 12.34
C GLU A 128 14.80 -4.56 13.35
N LYS A 129 15.79 -5.31 12.86
CA LYS A 129 16.72 -6.07 13.67
C LYS A 129 18.01 -5.26 13.89
N PRO A 130 18.52 -5.15 15.12
CA PRO A 130 19.79 -4.48 15.37
C PRO A 130 20.93 -5.07 14.55
N GLY A 131 21.76 -4.21 13.95
CA GLY A 131 22.94 -4.60 13.17
C GLY A 131 22.65 -5.09 11.74
N VAL A 132 21.38 -5.12 11.31
CA VAL A 132 21.01 -5.44 9.92
C VAL A 132 21.02 -4.16 9.07
N ILE A 133 21.59 -4.25 7.87
CA ILE A 133 21.57 -3.18 6.88
C ILE A 133 20.43 -3.46 5.90
N TYR A 134 19.49 -2.52 5.83
CA TYR A 134 18.39 -2.55 4.87
C TYR A 134 18.72 -1.61 3.73
N THR A 135 18.78 -2.09 2.50
CA THR A 135 19.17 -1.31 1.30
C THR A 135 18.06 -1.19 0.27
N HIS A 136 16.98 -1.96 0.39
CA HIS A 136 15.88 -1.99 -0.58
C HIS A 136 14.58 -1.41 -0.04
N GLN A 137 14.60 -0.82 1.16
CA GLN A 137 13.45 -0.16 1.77
C GLN A 137 13.88 0.96 2.70
N ALA A 138 12.92 1.80 3.07
CA ALA A 138 13.09 2.81 4.09
C ALA A 138 13.14 2.18 5.48
N VAL A 139 13.96 2.75 6.36
CA VAL A 139 14.05 2.41 7.79
C VAL A 139 13.69 3.60 8.67
N ASN A 140 13.46 3.36 9.96
CA ASN A 140 13.08 4.42 10.90
C ASN A 140 14.11 5.55 10.94
N GLN A 141 15.39 5.20 10.93
CA GLN A 141 16.49 6.16 10.93
C GLN A 141 16.43 7.15 9.75
N ASP A 142 15.92 6.73 8.57
CA ASP A 142 15.80 7.63 7.41
C ASP A 142 14.86 8.81 7.71
N TYR A 143 13.85 8.61 8.56
CA TYR A 143 12.85 9.62 8.91
C TYR A 143 13.18 10.42 10.18
N ASP A 144 14.02 9.92 11.08
CA ASP A 144 14.08 10.45 12.44
C ASP A 144 14.67 11.87 12.57
N ILE A 145 15.83 12.12 11.95
CA ILE A 145 16.48 13.44 11.96
C ILE A 145 16.09 14.22 10.72
N ASP A 146 16.31 13.63 9.53
CA ASP A 146 16.04 14.27 8.25
C ASP A 146 14.57 14.61 8.05
N GLY A 147 13.66 13.73 8.51
CA GLY A 147 12.23 14.01 8.43
C GLY A 147 11.82 15.25 9.23
N LYS A 148 12.43 15.48 10.40
CA LYS A 148 12.20 16.70 11.20
C LYS A 148 12.77 17.94 10.52
N ILE A 149 14.01 17.86 10.01
CA ILE A 149 14.69 18.97 9.33
C ILE A 149 13.93 19.38 8.07
N LYS A 150 13.50 18.41 7.27
CA LYS A 150 12.75 18.63 6.03
C LYS A 150 11.24 18.79 6.24
N LYS A 151 10.79 18.79 7.51
CA LYS A 151 9.39 18.96 7.92
C LYS A 151 8.43 18.01 7.18
N VAL A 152 8.78 16.74 7.11
CA VAL A 152 7.92 15.69 6.56
C VAL A 152 7.48 14.71 7.65
N ASN A 153 6.30 14.15 7.48
CA ASN A 153 5.74 13.07 8.25
C ASN A 153 5.93 11.73 7.52
N ARG A 154 5.80 10.62 8.25
CA ARG A 154 5.53 9.29 7.68
C ARG A 154 4.07 9.26 7.21
N GLY A 155 3.82 9.71 5.98
CA GLY A 155 2.48 9.80 5.38
C GLY A 155 1.98 8.45 4.93
N HIS A 156 0.81 8.01 5.41
CA HIS A 156 0.28 6.68 5.12
C HIS A 156 -0.34 6.61 3.72
N MET A 157 -0.15 5.49 3.02
CA MET A 157 -0.88 5.18 1.78
C MET A 157 -2.22 4.52 2.08
N PHE A 158 -2.22 3.46 2.89
CA PHE A 158 -3.43 2.97 3.56
C PHE A 158 -3.57 3.65 4.93
N PRO A 159 -4.52 4.60 5.11
CA PRO A 159 -4.62 5.35 6.35
C PRO A 159 -5.23 4.52 7.48
N LYS A 160 -4.68 4.64 8.69
CA LYS A 160 -5.25 4.07 9.93
C LYS A 160 -6.76 4.33 10.06
N ALA A 161 -7.21 5.53 9.66
CA ALA A 161 -8.60 5.95 9.80
C ALA A 161 -9.60 5.13 8.96
N PHE A 162 -9.13 4.40 7.96
CA PHE A 162 -9.94 3.54 7.08
C PHE A 162 -9.90 2.06 7.50
N ALA A 163 -9.15 1.72 8.55
CA ALA A 163 -9.06 0.36 9.07
C ALA A 163 -10.07 0.13 10.22
N LEU A 164 -10.75 -1.03 10.16
CA LEU A 164 -11.90 -1.35 11.01
C LEU A 164 -11.53 -1.80 12.43
N GLN A 165 -10.60 -2.74 12.60
CA GLN A 165 -10.23 -3.25 13.92
C GLN A 165 -8.85 -2.73 14.34
N PRO A 166 -8.54 -2.69 15.64
CA PRO A 166 -7.21 -2.30 16.12
C PRO A 166 -6.07 -3.04 15.41
N VAL A 167 -6.20 -4.35 15.18
CA VAL A 167 -5.18 -5.13 14.45
C VAL A 167 -5.01 -4.70 12.99
N ASN A 168 -6.08 -4.27 12.31
CA ASN A 168 -5.98 -3.70 10.97
C ASN A 168 -5.31 -2.33 11.03
N GLN A 169 -5.66 -1.51 12.03
CA GLN A 169 -5.08 -0.19 12.25
C GLN A 169 -3.57 -0.27 12.51
N ASP A 170 -3.14 -1.19 13.36
CA ASP A 170 -1.73 -1.39 13.71
C ASP A 170 -0.91 -1.86 12.50
N SER A 171 -1.49 -2.71 11.64
CA SER A 171 -0.84 -3.18 10.41
C SER A 171 -0.52 -2.07 9.41
N THR A 172 -1.16 -0.90 9.51
CA THR A 172 -0.88 0.24 8.61
C THR A 172 0.45 0.93 8.89
N PHE A 173 1.05 0.67 10.06
CA PHE A 173 2.31 1.26 10.53
C PHE A 173 3.53 0.45 10.06
N THR A 174 3.68 0.31 8.74
CA THR A 174 4.88 -0.23 8.08
C THR A 174 5.43 0.80 7.10
N LEU A 175 6.75 0.95 7.00
CA LEU A 175 7.40 1.95 6.14
C LEU A 175 7.20 1.65 4.66
N THR A 176 6.88 0.40 4.29
CA THR A 176 6.46 0.05 2.93
C THR A 176 5.06 0.57 2.59
N ASN A 177 4.28 1.03 3.57
CA ASN A 177 2.99 1.70 3.40
C ASN A 177 3.09 3.23 3.61
N ALA A 178 4.29 3.81 3.63
CA ALA A 178 4.48 5.22 3.91
C ALA A 178 5.43 5.92 2.95
N VAL A 179 5.20 7.23 2.79
CA VAL A 179 6.08 8.15 2.06
C VAL A 179 6.49 9.32 2.95
N PRO A 180 7.63 9.99 2.65
CA PRO A 180 7.92 11.31 3.19
C PRO A 180 6.87 12.33 2.70
N GLN A 181 5.91 12.67 3.55
CA GLN A 181 4.83 13.58 3.20
C GLN A 181 5.02 14.92 3.91
N VAL A 182 5.07 16.03 3.19
CA VAL A 182 5.25 17.36 3.77
C VAL A 182 4.21 17.60 4.86
N LYS A 183 4.69 18.04 6.03
CA LYS A 183 3.90 18.06 7.27
C LYS A 183 2.61 18.85 7.11
N THR A 184 2.69 20.05 6.54
CA THR A 184 1.52 20.92 6.34
C THR A 184 0.55 20.36 5.31
N PHE A 185 1.03 19.64 4.30
CA PHE A 185 0.16 18.92 3.36
C PHE A 185 -0.51 17.70 4.01
N ASN A 186 0.24 16.86 4.73
CA ASN A 186 -0.26 15.68 5.45
C ASN A 186 -1.35 16.06 6.47
N GLU A 187 -1.07 17.04 7.32
CA GLU A 187 -1.96 17.48 8.40
C GLU A 187 -3.04 18.46 7.94
N GLY A 188 -2.86 19.05 6.75
CA GLY A 188 -3.74 20.04 6.14
C GLY A 188 -4.63 19.44 5.06
N SER A 189 -4.32 19.74 3.80
CA SER A 189 -5.18 19.37 2.67
C SER A 189 -5.37 17.87 2.49
N TRP A 190 -4.34 17.05 2.76
CA TRP A 190 -4.46 15.60 2.64
C TRP A 190 -5.38 15.00 3.71
N ALA A 191 -5.22 15.40 4.97
CA ALA A 191 -6.14 15.00 6.04
C ALA A 191 -7.60 15.41 5.73
N LYS A 192 -7.83 16.56 5.09
CA LYS A 192 -9.16 16.96 4.63
C LYS A 192 -9.70 16.04 3.52
N ILE A 193 -8.88 15.64 2.55
CA ILE A 193 -9.26 14.62 1.56
C ILE A 193 -9.68 13.33 2.27
N GLU A 194 -8.89 12.83 3.22
CA GLU A 194 -9.23 11.60 3.95
C GLU A 194 -10.58 11.72 4.68
N LEU A 195 -10.90 12.89 5.23
CA LEU A 195 -12.19 13.16 5.87
C LEU A 195 -13.35 13.21 4.87
N GLU A 196 -13.18 13.77 3.68
CA GLU A 196 -14.22 13.78 2.64
C GLU A 196 -14.46 12.37 2.08
N VAL A 197 -13.39 11.64 1.75
CA VAL A 197 -13.48 10.24 1.34
C VAL A 197 -14.19 9.41 2.43
N LYS A 198 -13.86 9.64 3.71
CA LYS A 198 -14.55 9.01 4.85
C LYS A 198 -16.07 9.26 4.86
N LYS A 199 -16.55 10.42 4.43
CA LYS A 199 -17.98 10.71 4.33
C LYS A 199 -18.62 9.93 3.17
N ASP A 200 -17.97 9.92 2.01
CA ASP A 200 -18.44 9.21 0.82
C ASP A 200 -18.56 7.70 1.08
N LEU A 201 -17.53 7.11 1.72
CA LEU A 201 -17.47 5.70 2.05
C LEU A 201 -18.62 5.21 2.96
N LYS A 202 -19.32 6.11 3.68
CA LYS A 202 -20.52 5.74 4.46
C LYS A 202 -21.67 5.26 3.57
N GLN A 203 -21.72 5.68 2.31
CA GLN A 203 -22.76 5.29 1.35
C GLN A 203 -22.37 4.04 0.55
N CYS A 204 -21.11 3.60 0.65
CA CYS A 204 -20.57 2.44 -0.04
C CYS A 204 -20.97 1.15 0.67
N LEU A 205 -22.06 0.50 0.24
CA LEU A 205 -22.53 -0.77 0.80
C LEU A 205 -22.59 -1.84 -0.28
N ASP A 206 -22.26 -3.08 0.05
CA ASP A 206 -22.48 -4.22 -0.82
C ASP A 206 -23.98 -4.59 -0.91
N ASN A 207 -24.29 -5.63 -1.70
CA ASN A 207 -25.67 -6.12 -1.88
C ASN A 207 -26.30 -6.69 -0.59
N THR A 208 -25.53 -6.92 0.46
CA THR A 208 -26.01 -7.34 1.79
C THR A 208 -26.17 -6.17 2.75
N GLY A 209 -25.89 -4.94 2.30
CA GLY A 209 -25.94 -3.73 3.12
C GLY A 209 -24.71 -3.54 4.02
N LYS A 210 -23.62 -4.29 3.81
CA LYS A 210 -22.38 -4.14 4.58
C LYS A 210 -21.44 -3.14 3.91
N PRO A 211 -20.69 -2.32 4.68
CA PRO A 211 -19.73 -1.39 4.08
C PRO A 211 -18.71 -2.11 3.21
N LYS A 212 -18.55 -1.65 1.96
CA LYS A 212 -17.57 -2.20 1.03
C LYS A 212 -17.16 -1.18 -0.03
N ALA A 213 -15.86 -0.87 -0.09
CA ALA A 213 -15.26 -0.12 -1.19
C ALA A 213 -13.84 -0.60 -1.45
N TYR A 214 -13.37 -0.48 -2.68
CA TYR A 214 -11.97 -0.72 -3.04
C TYR A 214 -11.26 0.62 -3.21
N LEU A 215 -10.08 0.74 -2.63
CA LEU A 215 -9.29 1.96 -2.65
C LEU A 215 -7.87 1.67 -3.12
N VAL A 216 -7.29 2.61 -3.85
CA VAL A 216 -5.89 2.62 -4.22
C VAL A 216 -5.34 4.01 -3.96
N THR A 217 -4.29 4.09 -3.15
CA THR A 217 -3.56 5.34 -2.87
C THR A 217 -2.14 5.19 -3.36
N GLY A 218 -1.66 6.13 -4.15
CA GLY A 218 -0.34 6.09 -4.77
C GLY A 218 0.44 7.40 -4.66
N ALA A 219 1.74 7.30 -4.91
CA ALA A 219 2.65 8.42 -4.88
C ALA A 219 3.44 8.46 -6.20
N LEU A 220 3.69 9.68 -6.69
CA LEU A 220 4.58 9.90 -7.83
C LEU A 220 5.93 10.38 -7.29
N PRO A 221 7.03 9.64 -7.51
CA PRO A 221 8.33 10.03 -7.04
C PRO A 221 8.74 11.37 -7.66
N SER A 222 9.50 12.17 -6.91
CA SER A 222 10.18 13.34 -7.46
C SER A 222 11.36 12.93 -8.32
N ASP A 223 11.79 13.80 -9.25
CA ASP A 223 12.96 13.54 -10.07
C ASP A 223 14.23 13.45 -9.21
N ASN A 224 14.97 12.35 -9.34
CA ASN A 224 16.22 12.09 -8.62
C ASN A 224 17.32 13.14 -8.86
N ASN A 225 17.19 13.97 -9.90
CA ASN A 225 18.11 15.07 -10.19
C ASN A 225 17.82 16.35 -9.37
N ILE A 226 16.70 16.42 -8.67
CA ILE A 226 16.36 17.57 -7.82
C ILE A 226 17.15 17.46 -6.53
N GLU A 227 17.91 18.51 -6.19
CA GLU A 227 18.62 18.55 -4.91
C GLU A 227 17.65 18.45 -3.72
N ASN A 228 18.11 17.80 -2.65
CA ASN A 228 17.40 17.74 -1.37
C ASN A 228 16.03 17.04 -1.37
N ASN A 229 15.70 16.28 -2.42
CA ASN A 229 14.45 15.54 -2.57
C ASN A 229 14.44 14.14 -1.93
N LYS A 230 15.44 13.82 -1.10
CA LYS A 230 15.53 12.55 -0.38
C LYS A 230 15.71 12.75 1.11
N LEU A 231 15.13 11.85 1.91
CA LEU A 231 15.50 11.68 3.31
C LEU A 231 16.71 10.76 3.41
N ASN A 232 17.69 11.17 4.23
CA ASN A 232 18.93 10.46 4.47
C ASN A 232 19.65 10.05 3.17
N LYS A 233 19.49 10.86 2.11
CA LYS A 233 19.97 10.62 0.74
C LYS A 233 19.48 9.29 0.10
N ARG A 234 18.47 8.65 0.69
CA ARG A 234 18.00 7.31 0.31
C ARG A 234 16.54 7.32 -0.13
N VAL A 235 15.64 7.83 0.73
CA VAL A 235 14.19 7.70 0.55
C VAL A 235 13.67 8.90 -0.24
N ASN A 236 13.08 8.65 -1.41
CA ASN A 236 12.50 9.71 -2.25
C ASN A 236 11.34 10.41 -1.52
N ILE A 237 11.36 11.74 -1.55
CA ILE A 237 10.23 12.58 -1.16
C ILE A 237 9.40 12.76 -2.44
N PRO A 238 8.20 12.16 -2.54
CA PRO A 238 7.40 12.23 -3.76
C PRO A 238 6.92 13.66 -4.02
N ASP A 239 6.68 14.03 -5.28
CA ASP A 239 6.15 15.35 -5.64
C ASP A 239 4.63 15.41 -5.56
N ARG A 240 3.95 14.26 -5.62
CA ARG A 240 2.48 14.19 -5.65
C ARG A 240 1.98 12.91 -5.00
N LEU A 241 0.86 13.04 -4.30
CA LEU A 241 0.07 11.89 -3.82
C LEU A 241 -1.29 11.91 -4.50
N TRP A 242 -1.86 10.72 -4.70
CA TRP A 242 -3.20 10.54 -5.24
C TRP A 242 -3.92 9.38 -4.54
N THR A 243 -5.23 9.45 -4.46
CA THR A 243 -6.07 8.37 -3.94
C THR A 243 -7.31 8.25 -4.82
N ALA A 244 -7.78 7.03 -5.02
CA ALA A 244 -8.98 6.74 -5.77
C ALA A 244 -9.75 5.62 -5.10
N TYR A 245 -11.07 5.66 -5.20
CA TYR A 245 -11.93 4.61 -4.69
C TYR A 245 -13.07 4.29 -5.66
N CYS A 246 -13.55 3.05 -5.58
CA CYS A 246 -14.71 2.58 -6.34
C CYS A 246 -15.59 1.70 -5.45
N CYS A 247 -16.90 1.94 -5.49
CA CYS A 247 -17.87 1.22 -4.65
C CYS A 247 -19.29 1.29 -5.22
N TYR A 248 -20.17 0.42 -4.71
CA TYR A 248 -21.61 0.55 -4.94
C TYR A 248 -22.21 1.54 -3.94
N ASN A 249 -22.76 2.64 -4.44
CA ASN A 249 -23.44 3.64 -3.62
C ASN A 249 -24.89 3.19 -3.38
N ASN A 250 -25.21 2.79 -2.16
CA ASN A 250 -26.52 2.24 -1.83
C ASN A 250 -27.64 3.30 -1.80
N LYS A 251 -27.31 4.58 -1.55
CA LYS A 251 -28.28 5.69 -1.60
C LYS A 251 -28.71 5.96 -3.04
N MET A 252 -27.75 5.94 -3.97
CA MET A 252 -27.97 6.27 -5.38
C MET A 252 -28.26 5.05 -6.25
N LYS A 253 -28.14 3.84 -5.69
CA LYS A 253 -28.36 2.55 -6.37
C LYS A 253 -27.52 2.40 -7.64
N LYS A 254 -26.27 2.88 -7.60
CA LYS A 254 -25.33 2.80 -8.71
C LYS A 254 -23.89 2.73 -8.23
N TRP A 255 -23.01 2.23 -9.10
CA TRP A 255 -21.58 2.31 -8.87
C TRP A 255 -21.09 3.75 -8.98
N MET A 256 -20.13 4.09 -8.12
CA MET A 256 -19.44 5.37 -8.15
C MET A 256 -17.94 5.14 -8.04
N ALA A 257 -17.17 6.04 -8.64
CA ALA A 257 -15.75 6.14 -8.43
C ALA A 257 -15.34 7.61 -8.36
N LYS A 258 -14.33 7.89 -7.54
CA LYS A 258 -13.83 9.25 -7.31
C LYS A 258 -12.35 9.18 -6.98
N ALA A 259 -11.63 10.21 -7.40
CA ALA A 259 -10.22 10.39 -7.16
C ALA A 259 -9.93 11.74 -6.52
N HIS A 260 -8.79 11.83 -5.86
CA HIS A 260 -8.21 13.08 -5.36
C HIS A 260 -6.70 13.01 -5.56
N TRP A 261 -6.05 14.16 -5.76
CA TRP A 261 -4.59 14.25 -5.71
C TRP A 261 -4.16 15.62 -5.21
N GLY A 262 -2.91 15.71 -4.76
CA GLY A 262 -2.31 16.95 -4.30
C GLY A 262 -0.80 16.92 -4.43
N GLU A 263 -0.20 18.08 -4.65
CA GLU A 263 1.25 18.25 -4.66
C GLU A 263 1.79 18.19 -3.24
N ASN A 264 2.84 17.39 -3.03
CA ASN A 264 3.46 17.17 -1.73
C ASN A 264 4.42 18.31 -1.38
N LYS A 265 3.87 19.51 -1.17
CA LYS A 265 4.64 20.73 -0.93
C LYS A 265 4.14 21.47 0.31
N GLU A 266 4.92 22.44 0.79
CA GLU A 266 4.49 23.26 1.92
C GLU A 266 3.22 24.05 1.57
N GLU A 267 2.21 23.97 2.44
CA GLU A 267 0.97 24.72 2.33
C GLU A 267 0.83 25.74 3.46
N LEU A 268 0.40 26.95 3.11
CA LEU A 268 0.16 28.03 4.09
C LEU A 268 -1.29 28.04 4.63
N ASN A 269 -2.28 27.62 3.83
CA ASN A 269 -3.70 27.87 4.10
C ASN A 269 -4.62 26.63 4.00
N ASN A 270 -4.11 25.40 4.19
CA ASN A 270 -4.89 24.15 4.18
C ASN A 270 -6.01 24.13 3.12
N LYS A 271 -5.64 24.13 1.84
CA LYS A 271 -6.59 24.25 0.73
C LYS A 271 -7.60 23.11 0.72
N VAL A 272 -8.81 23.36 0.23
CA VAL A 272 -9.73 22.27 -0.12
C VAL A 272 -9.32 21.77 -1.51
N LEU A 273 -9.00 20.49 -1.62
CA LEU A 273 -8.68 19.85 -2.90
C LEU A 273 -9.95 19.22 -3.45
N ASN A 274 -10.30 19.61 -4.66
CA ASN A 274 -11.54 19.18 -5.28
C ASN A 274 -11.49 17.68 -5.62
N PRO A 275 -12.64 17.01 -5.63
CA PRO A 275 -12.75 15.66 -6.13
C PRO A 275 -12.58 15.64 -7.66
N HIS A 276 -12.08 14.52 -8.17
CA HIS A 276 -11.78 14.27 -9.57
C HIS A 276 -12.40 12.96 -10.07
N THR A 277 -12.71 12.87 -11.35
CA THR A 277 -13.18 11.62 -11.96
C THR A 277 -12.01 10.64 -12.15
N LEU A 278 -12.29 9.36 -12.43
CA LEU A 278 -11.21 8.42 -12.79
C LEU A 278 -10.55 8.80 -14.12
N ALA A 279 -11.31 9.32 -15.09
CA ALA A 279 -10.75 9.80 -16.35
C ALA A 279 -9.74 10.94 -16.14
N GLU A 280 -10.08 11.91 -15.27
CA GLU A 280 -9.17 13.00 -14.92
C GLU A 280 -7.92 12.50 -14.20
N LEU A 281 -8.07 11.54 -13.27
CA LEU A 281 -6.94 10.89 -12.62
C LEU A 281 -6.03 10.18 -13.65
N TYR A 282 -6.59 9.40 -14.58
CA TYR A 282 -5.82 8.65 -15.56
C TYR A 282 -5.07 9.60 -16.50
N LYS A 283 -5.70 10.72 -16.89
CA LYS A 283 -5.04 11.79 -17.64
C LYS A 283 -3.88 12.40 -16.86
N MET A 284 -4.03 12.62 -15.55
CA MET A 284 -2.96 13.12 -14.68
C MET A 284 -1.79 12.12 -14.58
N LEU A 285 -2.09 10.84 -14.39
CA LEU A 285 -1.09 9.77 -14.26
C LEU A 285 -0.39 9.43 -15.58
N LYS A 286 -1.07 9.55 -16.72
CA LYS A 286 -0.52 9.29 -18.06
C LYS A 286 0.73 10.12 -18.36
N ASN A 287 0.80 11.35 -17.85
CA ASN A 287 1.98 12.20 -18.00
C ASN A 287 3.24 11.62 -17.33
N HIS A 288 3.07 10.84 -16.25
CA HIS A 288 4.17 10.21 -15.54
C HIS A 288 4.51 8.82 -16.10
N TYR A 289 3.51 7.97 -16.32
CA TYR A 289 3.72 6.60 -16.78
C TYR A 289 3.88 6.46 -18.30
N GLN A 290 3.71 7.54 -19.06
CA GLN A 290 3.88 7.59 -20.52
C GLN A 290 3.04 6.54 -21.27
N GLY A 291 1.82 6.30 -20.80
CA GLY A 291 0.89 5.35 -21.40
C GLY A 291 -0.49 5.40 -20.75
N ASP A 292 -1.41 4.58 -21.23
CA ASP A 292 -2.77 4.52 -20.70
C ASP A 292 -2.79 3.82 -19.34
N VAL A 293 -3.18 4.57 -18.34
CA VAL A 293 -3.25 4.13 -16.94
C VAL A 293 -4.66 3.66 -16.64
N GLN A 294 -4.77 2.58 -15.87
CA GLN A 294 -6.04 2.08 -15.39
C GLN A 294 -5.91 1.64 -13.93
N VAL A 295 -6.54 2.34 -12.98
CA VAL A 295 -6.48 1.99 -11.55
C VAL A 295 -7.52 0.94 -11.17
N PHE A 296 -8.71 1.00 -11.79
CA PHE A 296 -9.82 0.06 -11.59
C PHE A 296 -10.34 -0.51 -12.91
N PRO A 297 -11.02 -1.67 -12.89
CA PRO A 297 -11.73 -2.20 -14.05
C PRO A 297 -12.75 -1.20 -14.61
N GLU A 298 -12.87 -1.08 -15.95
CA GLU A 298 -13.81 -0.15 -16.61
C GLU A 298 -15.28 -0.42 -16.21
N HIS A 299 -15.59 -1.68 -15.93
CA HIS A 299 -16.84 -2.08 -15.32
C HIS A 299 -16.58 -2.85 -14.03
N PRO A 300 -17.32 -2.57 -12.94
CA PRO A 300 -18.39 -1.57 -12.85
C PRO A 300 -17.96 -0.13 -12.45
N CYS A 301 -16.68 0.24 -12.44
CA CYS A 301 -16.24 1.57 -11.98
C CYS A 301 -16.42 2.66 -13.06
N PRO A 302 -17.30 3.66 -12.85
CA PRO A 302 -17.52 4.69 -13.86
C PRO A 302 -16.33 5.63 -14.01
N LEU A 303 -16.01 6.00 -15.25
CA LEU A 303 -14.90 6.91 -15.56
C LEU A 303 -15.23 8.39 -15.36
N GLU A 304 -16.46 8.81 -15.70
CA GLU A 304 -16.83 10.24 -15.89
C GLU A 304 -17.81 10.79 -14.84
N SER A 305 -18.39 9.96 -13.97
CA SER A 305 -19.48 10.42 -13.11
C SER A 305 -19.06 10.67 -11.66
N PHE A 306 -19.15 11.93 -11.22
CA PHE A 306 -19.58 12.19 -9.84
C PHE A 306 -21.09 12.08 -9.82
N SER A 307 -21.57 11.23 -8.97
CA SER A 307 -22.98 11.19 -8.70
C SER A 307 -23.29 12.33 -7.71
N GLU A 308 -23.77 13.47 -8.23
CA GLU A 308 -24.31 14.60 -7.44
C GLU A 308 -25.41 14.15 -6.45
#